data_AF-A0A8H9ZBY4-F1
#
_entry.id   AF-A0A8H9ZBY4-F1
#
_cell.length_a   1.000
_cell.length_b   1.000
_cell.length_c   1.000
_cell.angle_alpha   90.00
_cell.angle_beta   90.00
_cell.angle_gamma   90.00
#
_symmetry.space_group_name_H-M   'P 1'
#
loop_
_entity.id
_entity.type
_entity.pdbx_description
1 polymer ?
#
loop_
_entity_poly.entity_id
_entity_poly.type
_entity_poly.pdbx_seq_one_letter_code
_entity_poly.pdbx_strand_id
1 'polypeptide(L)'
;MPTNAHRPTRELCHTLRQLLAHEVSNPDDNPHLSGVRFFCATDEHTRQLIERVELLASEAFFDAKGRAIPARMREAAVDGVCIQQKRKACEDETVIRIALPEKGYITISTARL
;
A
#
# COMPACT_ATOMS: atom_id res chain seq x y z
N MET A 1 24.47 14.60 -1.65
CA MET A 1 23.14 14.65 -2.30
C MET A 1 22.15 13.91 -1.42
N PRO A 2 21.14 14.55 -0.81
CA PRO A 2 20.16 13.81 -0.04
C PRO A 2 19.36 12.92 -1.00
N THR A 3 19.34 11.63 -0.74
CA THR A 3 18.62 10.65 -1.54
C THR A 3 17.12 10.94 -1.48
N ASN A 4 16.55 11.39 -2.61
CA ASN A 4 15.12 11.66 -2.83
C ASN A 4 14.18 10.50 -2.41
N ALA A 5 14.72 9.31 -2.20
CA ALA A 5 14.02 8.12 -1.75
C ALA A 5 13.35 8.25 -0.36
N HIS A 6 13.60 9.31 0.42
CA HIS A 6 12.93 9.55 1.71
C HIS A 6 11.57 10.26 1.59
N ARG A 7 11.28 10.96 0.47
CA ARG A 7 9.99 11.64 0.30
C ARG A 7 8.83 10.66 0.13
N PRO A 8 8.91 9.65 -0.76
CA PRO A 8 7.80 8.71 -0.97
C PRO A 8 7.41 7.97 0.30
N THR A 9 8.39 7.52 1.10
CA THR A 9 8.13 6.84 2.38
C THR A 9 7.46 7.75 3.41
N ARG A 10 7.86 9.02 3.51
CA ARG A 10 7.24 9.96 4.45
C ARG A 10 5.82 10.33 4.05
N GLU A 11 5.58 10.58 2.77
CA GLU A 11 4.24 10.82 2.23
C GLU A 11 3.36 9.59 2.43
N LEU A 12 3.89 8.38 2.18
CA LEU A 12 3.18 7.13 2.40
C LEU A 12 2.74 6.98 3.87
N CYS A 13 3.64 7.24 4.82
CA CYS A 13 3.28 7.22 6.24
C CYS A 13 2.16 8.22 6.57
N HIS A 14 2.20 9.41 5.98
CA HIS A 14 1.18 10.42 6.19
C HIS A 14 -0.17 9.96 5.63
N THR A 15 -0.19 9.48 4.39
CA THR A 15 -1.42 9.00 3.74
C THR A 15 -2.00 7.77 4.45
N LEU A 16 -1.16 6.84 4.91
CA LEU A 16 -1.61 5.70 5.71
C LEU A 16 -2.29 6.15 7.02
N ARG A 17 -1.75 7.17 7.71
CA ARG A 17 -2.41 7.74 8.90
C ARG A 17 -3.75 8.39 8.57
N GLN A 18 -3.84 9.11 7.45
CA GLN A 18 -5.11 9.69 6.99
C GLN A 18 -6.13 8.59 6.72
N LEU A 19 -5.73 7.51 6.05
CA LEU A 19 -6.60 6.38 5.76
C LEU A 19 -7.04 5.62 7.04
N LEU A 20 -6.17 5.53 8.05
CA LEU A 20 -6.53 4.96 9.35
C LEU A 20 -7.53 5.83 10.11
N ALA A 21 -7.35 7.15 10.08
CA ALA A 21 -8.24 8.10 10.74
C ALA A 21 -9.58 8.28 10.01
N HIS A 22 -9.65 7.91 8.73
CA HIS A 22 -10.85 7.99 7.92
C HIS A 22 -11.78 6.79 8.14
N GLU A 23 -13.08 7.04 8.20
CA GLU A 23 -14.10 5.98 8.16
C GLU A 23 -14.19 5.47 6.72
N VAL A 24 -13.64 4.27 6.48
CA VAL A 24 -13.58 3.66 5.15
C VAL A 24 -14.97 3.21 4.75
N SER A 25 -15.53 3.79 3.69
CA SER A 25 -16.79 3.33 3.12
C SER A 25 -16.58 1.99 2.40
N ASN A 26 -16.99 0.89 3.03
CA ASN A 26 -16.88 -0.47 2.48
C ASN A 26 -18.25 -1.17 2.38
N PRO A 27 -19.16 -0.72 1.51
CA PRO A 27 -20.52 -1.25 1.46
C PRO A 27 -20.62 -2.69 0.90
N ASP A 28 -19.58 -3.20 0.24
CA ASP A 28 -19.53 -4.57 -0.27
C ASP A 28 -18.81 -5.55 0.68
N ASP A 29 -18.39 -5.08 1.86
CA ASP A 29 -17.64 -5.81 2.89
C ASP A 29 -16.41 -6.55 2.33
N ASN A 30 -15.82 -6.00 1.27
CA ASN A 30 -14.66 -6.61 0.63
C ASN A 30 -13.39 -6.24 1.41
N PRO A 31 -12.62 -7.22 1.93
CA PRO A 31 -11.41 -6.91 2.67
C PRO A 31 -10.28 -6.42 1.77
N HIS A 32 -10.38 -6.57 0.44
CA HIS A 32 -9.38 -6.10 -0.52
C HIS A 32 -9.72 -4.69 -1.02
N LEU A 33 -9.13 -3.68 -0.40
CA LEU A 33 -9.48 -2.28 -0.59
C LEU A 33 -8.95 -1.67 -1.90
N SER A 34 -8.03 -2.31 -2.60
CA SER A 34 -7.66 -1.93 -3.97
C SER A 34 -8.30 -2.78 -5.06
N GLY A 35 -9.40 -3.47 -4.71
CA GLY A 35 -10.13 -4.29 -5.67
C GLY A 35 -11.02 -3.41 -6.54
N VAL A 36 -11.16 -3.76 -7.83
CA VAL A 36 -12.06 -3.04 -8.76
C VAL A 36 -13.49 -2.93 -8.20
N ARG A 37 -13.99 -3.99 -7.55
CA ARG A 37 -15.32 -3.99 -6.93
C ARG A 37 -15.44 -2.97 -5.80
N PHE A 38 -14.42 -2.90 -4.94
CA PHE A 38 -14.37 -1.93 -3.85
C PHE A 38 -14.36 -0.49 -4.41
N PHE A 39 -13.56 -0.20 -5.44
CA PHE A 39 -13.53 1.13 -6.08
C PHE A 39 -14.85 1.55 -6.74
N CYS A 40 -15.69 0.59 -7.15
CA CYS A 40 -17.02 0.91 -7.67
C CYS A 40 -18.04 1.28 -6.59
N ALA A 41 -17.83 0.84 -5.35
CA ALA A 41 -18.82 0.94 -4.28
C ALA A 41 -18.42 1.93 -3.16
N THR A 42 -17.12 2.18 -3.00
CA THR A 42 -16.57 3.10 -2.00
C THR A 42 -16.78 4.57 -2.38
N ASP A 43 -16.59 5.47 -1.42
CA ASP A 43 -16.64 6.91 -1.66
C ASP A 43 -15.36 7.43 -2.35
N GLU A 44 -15.46 8.61 -2.95
CA GLU A 44 -14.35 9.19 -3.71
C GLU A 44 -13.11 9.47 -2.86
N HIS A 45 -13.28 9.89 -1.61
CA HIS A 45 -12.16 10.25 -0.75
C HIS A 45 -11.39 9.00 -0.29
N THR A 46 -12.10 7.94 0.10
CA THR A 46 -11.49 6.63 0.36
C THR A 46 -10.73 6.11 -0.85
N ARG A 47 -11.34 6.19 -2.06
CA ARG A 47 -10.67 5.79 -3.31
C ARG A 47 -9.38 6.57 -3.53
N GLN A 48 -9.42 7.90 -3.44
CA GLN A 48 -8.24 8.75 -3.66
C GLN A 48 -7.10 8.45 -2.67
N LEU A 49 -7.44 8.19 -1.40
CA LEU A 49 -6.44 7.80 -0.39
C LEU A 49 -5.79 6.46 -0.73
N ILE A 50 -6.57 5.47 -1.17
CA ILE A 50 -6.05 4.15 -1.55
C ILE A 50 -5.18 4.24 -2.79
N GLU A 51 -5.63 4.92 -3.85
CA GLU A 51 -4.85 5.16 -5.06
C GLU A 51 -3.52 5.86 -4.73
N ARG A 52 -3.53 6.84 -3.82
CA ARG A 52 -2.32 7.54 -3.38
C ARG A 52 -1.39 6.62 -2.60
N VAL A 53 -1.92 5.76 -1.72
CA VAL A 53 -1.13 4.73 -1.02
C VAL A 53 -0.49 3.77 -2.02
N GLU A 54 -1.22 3.31 -3.03
CA GLU A 54 -0.69 2.38 -4.03
C GLU A 54 0.45 2.98 -4.85
N LEU A 55 0.29 4.21 -5.30
CA LEU A 55 1.31 4.95 -6.04
C LEU A 55 2.58 5.12 -5.19
N LEU A 56 2.44 5.69 -3.99
CA LEU A 56 3.57 5.95 -3.10
C LEU A 56 4.26 4.67 -2.63
N ALA A 57 3.51 3.60 -2.36
CA ALA A 57 4.06 2.32 -1.95
C ALA A 57 4.82 1.64 -3.11
N SER A 58 4.32 1.76 -4.33
CA SER A 58 5.02 1.24 -5.51
C SER A 58 6.35 1.94 -5.75
N GLU A 59 6.39 3.27 -5.58
CA GLU A 59 7.65 4.04 -5.67
C GLU A 59 8.60 3.78 -4.50
N ALA A 60 8.07 3.55 -3.30
CA ALA A 60 8.88 3.42 -2.08
C ALA A 60 9.43 2.00 -1.85
N PHE A 61 8.66 0.97 -2.20
CA PHE A 61 8.95 -0.40 -1.77
C PHE A 61 9.63 -1.27 -2.81
N PHE A 62 9.68 -0.87 -4.08
CA PHE A 62 10.33 -1.65 -5.12
C PHE A 62 11.64 -1.00 -5.59
N ASP A 63 12.66 -1.82 -5.80
CA ASP A 63 13.87 -1.39 -6.49
C ASP A 63 13.66 -1.41 -8.02
N ALA A 64 14.64 -0.95 -8.78
CA ALA A 64 14.58 -0.91 -10.24
C ALA A 64 14.45 -2.28 -10.92
N LYS A 65 14.59 -3.40 -10.17
CA LYS A 65 14.39 -4.76 -10.65
C LYS A 65 13.05 -5.36 -10.18
N GLY A 66 12.18 -4.54 -9.60
CA GLY A 66 10.91 -4.98 -9.05
C GLY A 66 11.05 -5.81 -7.76
N ARG A 67 12.18 -5.74 -7.05
CA ARG A 67 12.37 -6.45 -5.77
C ARG A 67 11.95 -5.56 -4.61
N ALA A 68 11.35 -6.17 -3.59
CA ALA A 68 10.99 -5.44 -2.36
C ALA A 68 12.24 -4.87 -1.67
N ILE A 69 12.11 -3.69 -1.07
CA ILE A 69 13.12 -3.01 -0.27
C ILE A 69 12.70 -3.08 1.21
N PRO A 70 13.14 -4.08 2.00
CA PRO A 70 12.65 -4.30 3.37
C PRO A 70 12.98 -3.17 4.34
N ALA A 71 14.02 -2.37 4.07
CA ALA A 71 14.32 -1.18 4.87
C ALA A 71 13.20 -0.12 4.74
N ARG A 72 12.76 0.18 3.52
CA ARG A 72 11.68 1.14 3.25
C ARG A 72 10.33 0.68 3.79
N MET A 73 10.05 -0.63 3.70
CA MET A 73 8.84 -1.20 4.29
C MET A 73 8.80 -1.03 5.82
N ARG A 74 9.95 -1.20 6.50
CA ARG A 74 10.06 -0.97 7.94
C ARG A 74 9.97 0.51 8.31
N GLU A 75 10.58 1.40 7.52
CA GLU A 75 10.45 2.85 7.72
C GLU A 75 9.02 3.35 7.51
N ALA A 76 8.26 2.69 6.64
CA ALA A 76 6.86 2.99 6.40
C ALA A 76 5.90 2.40 7.45
N ALA A 77 6.41 1.65 8.44
CA ALA A 77 5.59 1.07 9.47
C ALA A 77 4.96 2.19 10.32
N VAL A 78 3.63 2.18 10.36
CA VAL A 78 2.81 3.04 11.21
C VAL A 78 2.03 2.16 12.15
N ASP A 79 1.76 2.66 13.37
CA ASP A 79 1.09 1.88 14.39
C ASP A 79 -0.22 1.29 13.88
N GLY A 80 -0.39 -0.02 14.09
CA GLY A 80 -1.54 -0.80 13.61
C GLY A 80 -1.43 -1.29 12.16
N VAL A 81 -0.58 -0.69 11.31
CA VAL A 81 -0.39 -1.13 9.91
C VAL A 81 0.66 -2.23 9.84
N CYS A 82 0.32 -3.32 9.14
CA CYS A 82 1.26 -4.41 8.89
C CYS A 82 1.64 -4.47 7.41
N ILE A 83 2.92 -4.27 7.10
CA ILE A 83 3.45 -4.25 5.73
C ILE A 83 4.31 -5.50 5.52
N GLN A 84 3.88 -6.38 4.61
CA GLN A 84 4.52 -7.68 4.39
C GLN A 84 4.60 -8.04 2.91
N GLN A 85 5.73 -8.59 2.49
CA GLN A 85 5.86 -9.20 1.19
C GLN A 85 5.16 -10.57 1.19
N LYS A 86 4.34 -10.83 0.18
CA LYS A 86 3.67 -12.13 -0.02
C LYS A 86 4.72 -13.16 -0.45
N ARG A 87 4.83 -14.27 0.30
CA ARG A 87 5.80 -15.35 0.04
C ARG A 87 5.40 -16.30 -1.09
N LYS A 88 4.10 -16.41 -1.39
CA LYS A 88 3.52 -17.25 -2.46
C LYS A 88 3.03 -16.38 -3.63
N ALA A 89 3.92 -15.57 -4.20
CA ALA A 89 3.67 -14.85 -5.45
C ALA A 89 4.27 -15.63 -6.63
N CYS A 90 3.88 -15.30 -7.87
CA CYS A 90 4.57 -15.79 -9.06
C CYS A 90 6.05 -15.44 -9.01
N GLU A 91 6.93 -16.26 -9.59
CA GLU A 91 8.38 -16.05 -9.52
C GLU A 91 8.81 -14.71 -10.16
N ASP A 92 8.06 -14.29 -11.18
CA ASP A 92 8.27 -13.05 -11.94
C ASP A 92 7.57 -11.84 -11.33
N GLU A 93 7.03 -11.95 -10.11
CA GLU A 93 6.29 -10.88 -9.46
C GLU A 93 6.74 -10.68 -8.01
N THR A 94 6.78 -9.43 -7.57
CA THR A 94 6.82 -9.11 -6.15
C THR A 94 5.50 -8.51 -5.73
N VAL A 95 4.84 -9.14 -4.76
CA VAL A 95 3.58 -8.68 -4.19
C VAL A 95 3.81 -8.23 -2.76
N ILE A 96 3.38 -7.03 -2.40
CA ILE A 96 3.40 -6.49 -1.04
C ILE A 96 1.96 -6.23 -0.59
N ARG A 97 1.64 -6.69 0.61
CA ARG A 97 0.37 -6.46 1.29
C ARG A 97 0.56 -5.45 2.41
N ILE A 98 -0.32 -4.46 2.45
CA ILE A 98 -0.45 -3.48 3.52
C ILE A 98 -1.78 -3.79 4.22
N ALA A 99 -1.74 -4.40 5.39
CA ALA A 99 -2.92 -4.67 6.19
C ALA A 99 -3.24 -3.48 7.10
N LEU A 100 -4.48 -3.03 7.05
CA LEU A 100 -5.04 -1.98 7.88
C LEU A 100 -5.94 -2.64 8.95
N PRO A 101 -5.72 -2.37 10.24
CA PRO A 101 -6.46 -3.03 11.31
C PRO A 101 -7.94 -2.68 11.16
N GLU A 102 -8.79 -3.70 11.25
CA GLU A 102 -10.27 -3.61 11.19
C GLU A 102 -10.85 -3.02 9.90
N LYS A 103 -10.02 -2.66 8.93
CA LYS A 103 -10.45 -2.05 7.65
C LYS A 103 -10.25 -2.96 6.46
N GLY A 104 -9.23 -3.82 6.48
CA GLY A 104 -8.92 -4.71 5.36
C GLY A 104 -7.46 -4.61 4.95
N TYR A 105 -7.17 -4.71 3.66
CA TYR A 105 -5.81 -4.64 3.14
C TYR A 105 -5.74 -4.10 1.72
N ILE A 106 -4.60 -3.50 1.41
CA ILE A 106 -4.20 -3.06 0.07
C ILE A 106 -3.12 -4.01 -0.42
N THR A 107 -3.17 -4.36 -1.70
CA THR A 107 -2.13 -5.14 -2.37
C THR A 107 -1.52 -4.30 -3.46
N ILE A 108 -0.19 -4.19 -3.47
CA ILE A 108 0.57 -3.65 -4.60
C ILE A 108 1.49 -4.72 -5.15
N SER A 109 1.67 -4.72 -6.46
CA SER A 109 2.59 -5.64 -7.10
C SER A 109 3.37 -5.02 -8.24
N THR A 110 4.49 -5.64 -8.56
CA THR A 110 5.33 -5.24 -9.69
C THR A 110 5.96 -6.48 -10.31
N ALA A 111 6.17 -6.44 -11.62
CA ALA A 111 6.92 -7.47 -12.33
C ALA A 111 8.42 -7.36 -11.98
N ARG A 112 9.09 -8.51 -11.90
CA ARG A 112 10.55 -8.56 -11.78
C ARG A 112 11.18 -8.51 -13.15
N LEU A 113 12.30 -7.78 -13.24
CA LEU A 113 13.10 -7.62 -14.47
C LEU A 113 14.38 -8.45 -14.43
#